data_AF-A0A1W9MEG4-F1
#
_entry.id   AF-A0A1W9MEG4-F1
#
_cell.length_a   1.000
_cell.length_b   1.000
_cell.length_c   1.000
_cell.angle_alpha   90.00
_cell.angle_beta   90.00
_cell.angle_gamma   90.00
#
_symmetry.space_group_name_H-M   'P 1'
#
loop_
_entity.id
_entity.type
_entity.pdbx_description
1 polymer ?
#
loop_
_entity_poly.entity_id
_entity_poly.type
_entity_poly.pdbx_seq_one_letter_code
_entity_poly.pdbx_strand_id
1 'polypeptide(L)'
;IWDFGGQEIYKATHRFFLSKRSLYALVADNRQENDNFNYWLHITEMFGGDSPLLIVLNEKQQRKRNLDIAAMRNRFANISEVIDVDFAEDDKTRLNRLERAIRYYVSQLPHIGSPVPSKWTVIREVLENDTRNTLSLQDYLKICQDNSISRLEDTLVLSQYFHDIGVFLHFQEDELLEKTVFLKPDWATHAVYKILDDPLLNRQNGRFSKNDAKKIWHEDEYSLLRFELLRLMQKFFLTYEIGNSGEYIVPERLPAAKPDYSWNETGNLFFRYEYDYFMPRGIMSQFIVQMHRYICNHNLVWRRGVILERENTGAEIVESYDSRVIGIRISGKSRRDFMTVITEQMDKINAQYEKMKVEKLIPCNCGECRISRNPHFYRFDTLRRFSDKGQPIQCQNSFEMVNVRSLIDEVFNESMQGRYEEENICQPQKAKRDTVFIKVIPRKK
;
A
#
# COMPACT_ATOMS: atom_id res chain seq x y z
N ILE A 1 -5.38 -7.67 18.07
CA ILE A 1 -6.14 -8.32 16.97
C ILE A 1 -6.67 -7.17 16.14
N TRP A 2 -6.42 -7.16 14.85
CA TRP A 2 -6.90 -6.10 13.96
C TRP A 2 -8.09 -6.62 13.18
N ASP A 3 -9.18 -5.86 13.17
CA ASP A 3 -10.35 -6.13 12.34
C ASP A 3 -10.42 -5.08 11.24
N PHE A 4 -10.36 -5.52 9.99
CA PHE A 4 -10.41 -4.63 8.83
C PHE A 4 -11.79 -4.72 8.21
N GLY A 5 -12.59 -3.67 8.40
CA GLY A 5 -13.86 -3.52 7.69
C GLY A 5 -13.63 -3.56 6.18
N GLY A 6 -14.37 -4.43 5.47
CA GLY A 6 -14.24 -4.64 4.03
C GLY A 6 -14.69 -3.48 3.12
N GLN A 7 -14.83 -2.27 3.65
CA GLN A 7 -15.30 -1.12 2.88
C GLN A 7 -14.20 -0.63 1.92
N GLU A 8 -14.60 -0.31 0.69
CA GLU A 8 -13.65 0.04 -0.37
C GLU A 8 -12.79 1.26 -0.05
N ILE A 9 -13.32 2.19 0.75
CA ILE A 9 -12.65 3.44 1.13
C ILE A 9 -11.43 3.17 2.02
N TYR A 10 -11.43 2.06 2.76
CA TYR A 10 -10.33 1.67 3.65
C TYR A 10 -9.28 0.82 2.94
N LYS A 11 -9.48 0.47 1.67
CA LYS A 11 -8.53 -0.35 0.90
C LYS A 11 -7.13 0.28 0.83
N ALA A 12 -7.06 1.61 0.75
CA ALA A 12 -5.82 2.37 0.87
C ALA A 12 -5.28 2.43 2.32
N THR A 13 -6.15 2.38 3.33
CA THR A 13 -5.77 2.45 4.75
C THR A 13 -5.37 1.10 5.36
N HIS A 14 -5.65 -0.04 4.73
CA HIS A 14 -5.21 -1.34 5.28
C HIS A 14 -3.68 -1.50 5.30
N ARG A 15 -2.97 -0.75 4.44
CA ARG A 15 -1.51 -0.63 4.47
C ARG A 15 -0.95 -0.13 5.81
N PHE A 16 -1.77 0.53 6.64
CA PHE A 16 -1.37 0.95 7.98
C PHE A 16 -1.00 -0.24 8.89
N PHE A 17 -1.52 -1.44 8.60
CA PHE A 17 -1.54 -2.55 9.56
C PHE A 17 -1.17 -3.91 8.96
N LEU A 18 -1.18 -4.04 7.62
CA LEU A 18 -0.69 -5.25 6.96
C LEU A 18 0.84 -5.24 6.98
N SER A 19 1.42 -6.14 7.77
CA SER A 19 2.86 -6.30 7.93
C SER A 19 3.31 -7.75 7.74
N LYS A 20 4.62 -7.92 7.53
CA LYS A 20 5.25 -9.24 7.61
C LYS A 20 5.21 -9.75 9.05
N ARG A 21 5.41 -11.06 9.22
CA ARG A 21 5.45 -11.73 10.54
C ARG A 21 4.11 -11.68 11.28
N SER A 22 3.00 -11.67 10.54
CA SER A 22 1.66 -11.70 11.09
C SER A 22 1.00 -13.06 10.83
N LEU A 23 -0.09 -13.36 11.53
CA LEU A 23 -1.03 -14.41 11.14
C LEU A 23 -2.25 -13.73 10.53
N TYR A 24 -2.59 -14.08 9.30
CA TYR A 24 -3.78 -13.58 8.64
C TYR A 24 -4.93 -14.58 8.78
N ALA A 25 -6.12 -14.09 9.09
CA ALA A 25 -7.35 -14.88 9.07
C ALA A 25 -8.35 -14.20 8.12
N LEU A 26 -8.56 -14.79 6.95
CA LEU A 26 -9.56 -14.33 6.00
C LEU A 26 -10.89 -15.00 6.31
N VAL A 27 -11.79 -14.26 6.94
CA VAL A 27 -13.13 -14.74 7.31
C VAL A 27 -14.10 -14.48 6.16
N ALA A 28 -14.76 -15.52 5.68
CA ALA A 28 -15.70 -15.45 4.58
C ALA A 28 -17.07 -16.01 4.97
N ASP A 29 -18.14 -15.26 4.66
CA ASP A 29 -19.52 -15.74 4.71
C ASP A 29 -19.90 -16.42 3.37
N ASN A 30 -21.00 -17.17 3.40
CA ASN A 30 -21.60 -17.93 2.30
C ASN A 30 -22.54 -17.11 1.41
N ARG A 31 -22.72 -15.81 1.65
CA ARG A 31 -23.50 -14.94 0.75
C ARG A 31 -22.72 -14.78 -0.56
N GLN A 32 -23.40 -15.03 -1.69
CA GLN A 32 -22.85 -15.22 -3.05
C GLN A 32 -21.71 -14.25 -3.43
N GLU A 33 -20.76 -14.79 -4.20
CA GLU A 33 -19.76 -14.10 -5.04
C GLU A 33 -19.36 -12.70 -4.56
N ASN A 34 -18.61 -12.66 -3.45
CA ASN A 34 -18.01 -11.44 -2.98
C ASN A 34 -16.65 -11.27 -3.67
N ASP A 35 -16.55 -10.37 -4.66
CA ASP A 35 -15.29 -9.93 -5.28
C ASP A 35 -14.22 -9.57 -4.22
N ASN A 36 -14.70 -9.17 -3.04
CA ASN A 36 -13.88 -8.88 -1.88
C ASN A 36 -13.06 -10.07 -1.39
N PHE A 37 -13.52 -11.32 -1.51
CA PHE A 37 -12.76 -12.49 -1.06
C PHE A 37 -11.46 -12.67 -1.86
N ASN A 38 -11.57 -12.66 -3.20
CA ASN A 38 -10.40 -12.75 -4.09
C ASN A 38 -9.49 -11.53 -3.92
N TYR A 39 -10.08 -10.34 -3.76
CA TYR A 39 -9.32 -9.14 -3.43
C TYR A 39 -8.47 -9.32 -2.17
N TRP A 40 -9.05 -9.80 -1.07
CA TRP A 40 -8.33 -9.99 0.18
C TRP A 40 -7.26 -11.09 0.13
N LEU A 41 -7.47 -12.15 -0.66
CA LEU A 41 -6.43 -13.15 -0.93
C LEU A 41 -5.20 -12.51 -1.59
N HIS A 42 -5.40 -11.68 -2.61
CA HIS A 42 -4.30 -10.97 -3.25
C HIS A 42 -3.63 -9.94 -2.33
N ILE A 43 -4.41 -9.18 -1.57
CA ILE A 43 -3.88 -8.18 -0.64
C ILE A 43 -3.03 -8.84 0.46
N THR A 44 -3.48 -9.96 1.02
CA THR A 44 -2.69 -10.70 2.03
C THR A 44 -1.42 -11.31 1.44
N GLU A 45 -1.44 -11.77 0.18
CA GLU A 45 -0.21 -12.20 -0.54
C GLU A 45 0.77 -11.04 -0.73
N MET A 46 0.28 -9.86 -1.12
CA MET A 46 1.12 -8.71 -1.47
C MET A 46 1.74 -8.00 -0.27
N PHE A 47 1.05 -7.95 0.87
CA PHE A 47 1.53 -7.24 2.07
C PHE A 47 1.97 -8.18 3.20
N GLY A 48 1.42 -9.40 3.24
CA GLY A 48 1.77 -10.38 4.26
C GLY A 48 3.09 -11.11 3.98
N GLY A 49 3.57 -11.10 2.74
CA GLY A 49 4.78 -11.83 2.34
C GLY A 49 4.60 -13.34 2.49
N ASP A 50 5.38 -13.95 3.40
CA ASP A 50 5.31 -15.37 3.75
C ASP A 50 4.53 -15.64 5.04
N SER A 51 3.80 -14.64 5.53
CA SER A 51 2.95 -14.76 6.71
C SER A 51 1.85 -15.80 6.48
N PRO A 52 1.62 -16.74 7.42
CA PRO A 52 0.60 -17.76 7.30
C PRO A 52 -0.80 -17.14 7.16
N LEU A 53 -1.60 -17.70 6.26
CA LEU A 53 -2.99 -17.32 6.02
C LEU A 53 -3.93 -18.50 6.36
N LEU A 54 -4.89 -18.23 7.24
CA LEU A 54 -6.03 -19.09 7.53
C LEU A 54 -7.24 -18.59 6.76
N ILE A 55 -7.89 -19.47 6.00
CA ILE A 55 -9.20 -19.18 5.42
C ILE A 55 -10.25 -19.73 6.38
N VAL A 56 -11.09 -18.84 6.91
CA VAL A 56 -12.15 -19.19 7.87
C VAL A 56 -13.49 -19.07 7.16
N LEU A 57 -14.14 -20.20 6.91
CA LEU A 57 -15.45 -20.26 6.27
C LEU A 57 -16.53 -20.28 7.34
N ASN A 58 -17.28 -19.19 7.45
CA ASN A 58 -18.40 -19.08 8.36
C ASN A 58 -19.64 -19.77 7.77
N GLU A 59 -19.83 -21.05 8.07
CA GLU A 59 -20.87 -21.93 7.54
C GLU A 59 -22.23 -21.78 8.24
N LYS A 60 -22.72 -20.54 8.35
CA LYS A 60 -23.99 -20.25 8.99
C LYS A 60 -25.14 -21.05 8.36
N GLN A 61 -25.93 -21.73 9.19
CA GLN A 61 -27.10 -22.52 8.76
C GLN A 61 -26.75 -23.67 7.78
N GLN A 62 -25.60 -24.33 7.98
CA GLN A 62 -25.12 -25.45 7.16
C GLN A 62 -24.95 -25.14 5.67
N ARG A 63 -24.91 -23.86 5.29
CA ARG A 63 -24.52 -23.49 3.93
C ARG A 63 -23.02 -23.71 3.82
N LYS A 64 -22.58 -24.40 2.76
CA LYS A 64 -21.16 -24.61 2.50
C LYS A 64 -20.74 -23.79 1.31
N ARG A 65 -19.59 -23.12 1.41
CA ARG A 65 -18.97 -22.47 0.26
C ARG A 65 -18.09 -23.49 -0.45
N ASN A 66 -18.41 -23.78 -1.71
CA ASN A 66 -17.55 -24.63 -2.52
C ASN A 66 -16.35 -23.80 -3.01
N LEU A 67 -15.16 -24.10 -2.51
CA LEU A 67 -13.90 -23.50 -2.94
C LEU A 67 -12.99 -24.60 -3.48
N ASP A 68 -12.34 -24.34 -4.61
CA ASP A 68 -11.26 -25.20 -5.10
C ASP A 68 -9.98 -24.93 -4.30
N ILE A 69 -9.91 -25.52 -3.10
CA ILE A 69 -8.79 -25.34 -2.17
C ILE A 69 -7.47 -25.77 -2.82
N ALA A 70 -7.49 -26.78 -3.70
CA ALA A 70 -6.29 -27.26 -4.39
C ALA A 70 -5.76 -26.20 -5.36
N ALA A 71 -6.61 -25.64 -6.22
CA ALA A 71 -6.23 -24.54 -7.11
C ALA A 71 -5.77 -23.31 -6.33
N MET A 72 -6.45 -22.97 -5.23
CA MET A 72 -6.07 -21.84 -4.38
C MET A 72 -4.70 -22.03 -3.75
N ARG A 73 -4.39 -23.19 -3.18
CA ARG A 73 -3.07 -23.49 -2.60
C ARG A 73 -1.95 -23.50 -3.63
N ASN A 74 -2.24 -23.90 -4.87
CA ASN A 74 -1.27 -23.82 -5.97
C ASN A 74 -0.94 -22.35 -6.33
N ARG A 75 -1.90 -21.43 -6.22
CA ARG A 75 -1.67 -20.00 -6.51
C ARG A 75 -1.09 -19.23 -5.32
N PHE A 76 -1.58 -19.51 -4.12
CA PHE A 76 -1.29 -18.76 -2.89
C PHE A 76 -0.60 -19.69 -1.88
N ALA A 77 0.74 -19.72 -1.95
CA ALA A 77 1.57 -20.62 -1.13
C ALA A 77 1.47 -20.35 0.39
N ASN A 78 1.00 -19.17 0.79
CA ASN A 78 0.82 -18.79 2.20
C ASN A 78 -0.48 -19.33 2.82
N ILE A 79 -1.42 -19.90 2.03
CA ILE A 79 -2.63 -20.55 2.58
C ILE A 79 -2.20 -21.79 3.37
N SER A 80 -2.22 -21.63 4.69
CA SER A 80 -1.76 -22.66 5.62
C SER A 80 -2.88 -23.64 5.96
N GLU A 81 -4.08 -23.14 6.27
CA GLU A 81 -5.24 -23.98 6.58
C GLU A 81 -6.55 -23.36 6.11
N VAL A 82 -7.52 -24.21 5.76
CA VAL A 82 -8.92 -23.82 5.52
C VAL A 82 -9.77 -24.47 6.60
N ILE A 83 -10.48 -23.65 7.35
CA ILE A 83 -11.23 -24.05 8.54
C ILE A 83 -12.66 -23.57 8.40
N ASP A 84 -13.58 -24.51 8.54
CA ASP A 84 -15.01 -24.27 8.57
C ASP A 84 -15.48 -24.09 10.03
N VAL A 85 -16.29 -23.07 10.28
CA VAL A 85 -16.85 -22.75 11.59
C VAL A 85 -18.27 -22.22 11.40
N ASP A 86 -19.20 -22.51 12.30
CA ASP A 86 -20.45 -21.74 12.39
C ASP A 86 -20.40 -20.94 13.68
N PHE A 87 -20.22 -19.62 13.59
CA PHE A 87 -20.14 -18.76 14.77
C PHE A 87 -21.48 -18.63 15.52
N ALA A 88 -22.59 -19.08 14.93
CA ALA A 88 -23.91 -19.08 15.55
C ALA A 88 -24.27 -20.44 16.19
N GLU A 89 -23.43 -21.46 16.05
CA GLU A 89 -23.65 -22.79 16.60
C GLU A 89 -23.17 -22.89 18.06
N ASP A 90 -23.94 -23.57 18.91
CA ASP A 90 -23.60 -23.76 20.33
C ASP A 90 -22.46 -24.79 20.54
N ASP A 91 -22.27 -25.72 19.60
CA ASP A 91 -21.15 -26.67 19.62
C ASP A 91 -19.82 -25.97 19.31
N LYS A 92 -18.99 -25.84 20.35
CA LYS A 92 -17.68 -25.19 20.27
C LYS A 92 -16.60 -26.04 19.61
N THR A 93 -16.88 -27.26 19.14
CA THR A 93 -15.85 -28.16 18.57
C THR A 93 -15.13 -27.52 17.38
N ARG A 94 -15.87 -26.91 16.44
CA ARG A 94 -15.31 -26.23 15.26
C ARG A 94 -14.58 -24.94 15.64
N LEU A 95 -15.14 -24.17 16.57
CA LEU A 95 -14.50 -22.98 17.12
C LEU A 95 -13.17 -23.31 17.82
N ASN A 96 -13.13 -24.39 18.61
CA ASN A 96 -11.93 -24.86 19.28
C ASN A 96 -10.85 -25.31 18.28
N ARG A 97 -11.23 -25.87 17.12
CA ARG A 97 -10.29 -26.18 16.04
C ARG A 97 -9.67 -24.91 15.48
N LEU A 98 -10.47 -23.87 15.21
CA LEU A 98 -9.97 -22.56 14.79
C LEU A 98 -9.01 -21.97 15.84
N GLU A 99 -9.38 -22.00 17.12
CA GLU A 99 -8.53 -21.50 18.21
C GLU A 99 -7.18 -22.23 18.25
N ARG A 100 -7.18 -23.57 18.15
CA ARG A 100 -5.95 -24.37 18.11
C ARG A 100 -5.08 -24.03 16.91
N ALA A 101 -5.68 -23.86 15.73
CA ALA A 101 -4.95 -23.48 14.53
C ALA A 101 -4.30 -22.10 14.68
N ILE A 102 -5.06 -21.11 15.18
CA ILE A 102 -4.52 -19.77 15.47
C ILE A 102 -3.33 -19.87 16.43
N ARG A 103 -3.48 -20.57 17.56
CA ARG A 103 -2.38 -20.75 18.53
C ARG A 103 -1.16 -21.43 17.91
N TYR A 104 -1.38 -22.46 17.09
CA TYR A 104 -0.31 -23.17 16.39
C TYR A 104 0.45 -22.22 15.45
N TYR A 105 -0.24 -21.57 14.49
CA TYR A 105 0.45 -20.75 13.50
C TYR A 105 1.08 -19.49 14.09
N VAL A 106 0.46 -18.87 15.12
CA VAL A 106 1.12 -17.80 15.88
C VAL A 106 2.43 -18.32 16.48
N SER A 107 2.44 -19.51 17.09
CA SER A 107 3.66 -20.07 17.69
C SER A 107 4.78 -20.37 16.68
N GLN A 108 4.45 -20.52 15.39
CA GLN A 108 5.40 -20.79 14.31
C GLN A 108 5.92 -19.52 13.62
N LEU A 109 5.45 -18.32 14.00
CA LEU A 109 5.92 -17.09 13.39
C LEU A 109 7.43 -16.90 13.68
N PRO A 110 8.25 -16.48 12.70
CA PRO A 110 9.72 -16.52 12.83
C PRO A 110 10.33 -15.75 14.01
N HIS A 111 9.62 -14.72 14.48
CA HIS A 111 10.06 -13.89 15.60
C HIS A 111 9.63 -14.45 16.96
N ILE A 112 8.67 -15.38 16.99
CA ILE A 112 8.23 -16.03 18.22
C ILE A 112 9.31 -17.01 18.68
N GLY A 113 9.72 -16.88 19.94
CA GLY A 113 10.86 -17.61 20.50
C GLY A 113 12.22 -16.94 20.27
N SER A 114 12.28 -15.82 19.55
CA SER A 114 13.51 -15.03 19.44
C SER A 114 13.79 -14.31 20.77
N PRO A 115 15.03 -14.35 21.30
CA PRO A 115 15.34 -13.70 22.55
C PRO A 115 15.28 -12.18 22.36
N VAL A 116 14.51 -11.51 23.23
CA VAL A 116 14.53 -10.05 23.39
C VAL A 116 15.10 -9.69 24.76
N PRO A 117 15.73 -8.53 24.92
CA PRO A 117 16.16 -8.06 26.24
C PRO A 117 14.99 -8.06 27.23
N SER A 118 15.17 -8.63 28.42
CA SER A 118 14.09 -8.75 29.43
C SER A 118 13.44 -7.41 29.80
N LYS A 119 14.22 -6.33 29.76
CA LYS A 119 13.74 -4.96 29.98
C LYS A 119 12.66 -4.53 28.98
N TRP A 120 12.70 -5.05 27.75
CA TRP A 120 11.70 -4.71 26.72
C TRP A 120 10.32 -5.24 27.10
N THR A 121 10.25 -6.44 27.69
CA THR A 121 8.98 -7.03 28.16
C THR A 121 8.35 -6.17 29.26
N VAL A 122 9.14 -5.70 30.21
CA VAL A 122 8.65 -4.83 31.30
C VAL A 122 8.10 -3.51 30.75
N ILE A 123 8.84 -2.86 29.85
CA ILE A 123 8.39 -1.62 29.20
C ILE A 123 7.10 -1.87 28.41
N ARG A 124 7.01 -2.98 27.69
CA ARG A 124 5.81 -3.36 26.96
C ARG A 124 4.60 -3.49 27.88
N GLU A 125 4.73 -4.18 29.01
CA GLU A 125 3.65 -4.32 29.99
C GLU A 125 3.20 -2.95 30.54
N VAL A 126 4.14 -2.04 30.83
CA VAL A 126 3.81 -0.68 31.26
C VAL A 126 3.01 0.06 30.19
N LEU A 127 3.43 -0.02 28.92
CA LEU A 127 2.78 0.65 27.80
C LEU A 127 1.40 0.05 27.45
N GLU A 128 1.25 -1.26 27.53
CA GLU A 128 -0.04 -1.94 27.27
C GLU A 128 -1.09 -1.56 28.32
N ASN A 129 -0.67 -1.39 29.58
CA ASN A 129 -1.55 -0.98 30.69
C ASN A 129 -1.77 0.54 30.81
N ASP A 130 -1.06 1.36 30.03
CA ASP A 130 -1.29 2.80 29.99
C ASP A 130 -2.64 3.09 29.31
N THR A 131 -3.43 3.97 29.93
CA THR A 131 -4.78 4.32 29.49
C THR A 131 -4.81 5.42 28.44
N ARG A 132 -3.68 6.10 28.19
CA ARG A 132 -3.58 7.16 27.19
C ARG A 132 -3.64 6.58 25.77
N ASN A 133 -4.22 7.35 24.85
CA ASN A 133 -4.25 7.01 23.43
C ASN A 133 -2.92 7.29 22.74
N THR A 134 -2.18 8.30 23.21
CA THR A 134 -0.90 8.74 22.67
C THR A 134 0.06 9.13 23.79
N LEU A 135 1.35 9.13 23.48
CA LEU A 135 2.43 9.63 24.34
C LEU A 135 3.27 10.64 23.56
N SER A 136 3.78 11.65 24.25
CA SER A 136 4.92 12.39 23.70
C SER A 136 6.15 11.50 23.64
N LEU A 137 7.08 11.79 22.73
CA LEU A 137 8.37 11.11 22.70
C LEU A 137 9.07 11.23 24.05
N GLN A 138 9.01 12.39 24.71
CA GLN A 138 9.61 12.61 26.03
C GLN A 138 9.04 11.69 27.11
N ASP A 139 7.71 11.50 27.13
CA ASP A 139 7.06 10.57 28.07
C ASP A 139 7.51 9.13 27.81
N TYR A 140 7.60 8.73 26.53
CA TYR A 140 8.11 7.41 26.16
C TYR A 140 9.57 7.21 26.58
N LEU A 141 10.43 8.21 26.35
CA LEU A 141 11.83 8.18 26.79
C LEU A 141 11.93 8.04 28.32
N LYS A 142 11.08 8.76 29.06
CA LYS A 142 11.02 8.68 30.52
C LYS A 142 10.60 7.29 31.00
N ILE A 143 9.56 6.70 30.41
CA ILE A 143 9.14 5.33 30.72
C ILE A 143 10.30 4.34 30.49
N CYS A 144 11.05 4.51 29.40
CA CYS A 144 12.22 3.66 29.12
C CYS A 144 13.34 3.87 30.13
N GLN A 145 13.61 5.13 30.52
CA GLN A 145 14.62 5.48 31.51
C GLN A 145 14.29 4.89 32.88
N ASP A 146 13.04 5.01 33.33
CA ASP A 146 12.53 4.44 34.59
C ASP A 146 12.67 2.91 34.61
N ASN A 147 12.69 2.27 33.44
CA ASN A 147 12.90 0.83 33.25
C ASN A 147 14.32 0.48 32.79
N SER A 148 15.30 1.32 33.14
CA SER A 148 16.74 1.07 32.94
C SER A 148 17.21 0.99 31.48
N ILE A 149 16.56 1.72 30.56
CA ILE A 149 17.04 2.00 29.20
C ILE A 149 17.20 3.52 29.06
N SER A 150 18.42 4.01 29.23
CA SER A 150 18.70 5.46 29.32
C SER A 150 19.32 6.05 28.04
N ARG A 151 19.91 5.23 27.17
CA ARG A 151 20.51 5.71 25.92
C ARG A 151 19.42 5.92 24.88
N LEU A 152 19.36 7.13 24.31
CA LEU A 152 18.37 7.51 23.30
C LEU A 152 18.31 6.52 22.14
N GLU A 153 19.45 6.14 21.59
CA GLU A 153 19.55 5.18 20.47
C GLU A 153 18.89 3.82 20.81
N ASP A 154 19.10 3.29 22.02
CA ASP A 154 18.52 2.01 22.43
C ASP A 154 17.00 2.11 22.57
N THR A 155 16.51 3.24 23.08
CA THR A 155 15.09 3.52 23.21
C THR A 155 14.41 3.68 21.84
N LEU A 156 15.07 4.33 20.88
CA LEU A 156 14.56 4.48 19.51
C LEU A 156 14.56 3.14 18.75
N VAL A 157 15.57 2.29 18.95
CA VAL A 157 15.58 0.92 18.42
C VAL A 157 14.43 0.10 18.99
N LEU A 158 14.18 0.19 20.30
CA LEU A 158 13.03 -0.46 20.93
C LEU A 158 11.71 0.07 20.37
N SER A 159 11.61 1.38 20.18
CA SER A 159 10.43 2.02 19.62
C SER A 159 10.13 1.53 18.21
N GLN A 160 11.15 1.42 17.36
CA GLN A 160 11.01 0.87 16.02
C GLN A 160 10.57 -0.60 16.07
N TYR A 161 11.17 -1.40 16.96
CA TYR A 161 10.77 -2.79 17.14
C TYR A 161 9.30 -2.92 17.55
N PHE A 162 8.82 -2.08 18.48
CA PHE A 162 7.42 -2.05 18.89
C PHE A 162 6.46 -1.55 17.81
N HIS A 163 6.90 -0.61 16.97
CA HIS A 163 6.18 -0.23 15.77
C HIS A 163 6.02 -1.40 14.80
N ASP A 164 7.11 -2.09 14.49
CA ASP A 164 7.13 -3.17 13.50
C ASP A 164 6.25 -4.36 13.90
N ILE A 165 6.16 -4.68 15.19
CA ILE A 165 5.31 -5.77 15.70
C ILE A 165 3.89 -5.29 16.09
N GLY A 166 3.58 -4.01 15.88
CA GLY A 166 2.25 -3.44 16.09
C GLY A 166 1.82 -3.26 17.55
N VAL A 167 2.75 -3.04 18.48
CA VAL A 167 2.41 -2.63 19.86
C VAL A 167 1.81 -1.22 19.86
N PHE A 168 2.43 -0.31 19.11
CA PHE A 168 1.98 1.06 18.89
C PHE A 168 2.45 1.56 17.52
N LEU A 169 2.10 2.78 17.11
CA LEU A 169 2.69 3.42 15.92
C LEU A 169 3.63 4.55 16.31
N HIS A 170 4.83 4.57 15.73
CA HIS A 170 5.76 5.68 15.91
C HIS A 170 6.59 5.86 14.63
N PHE A 171 6.55 7.06 14.06
CA PHE A 171 7.12 7.34 12.73
C PHE A 171 8.35 8.24 12.85
N GLN A 172 9.48 7.63 13.18
CA GLN A 172 10.73 8.33 13.53
C GLN A 172 11.36 9.12 12.38
N GLU A 173 11.01 8.81 11.14
CA GLU A 173 11.52 9.49 9.94
C GLU A 173 10.70 10.73 9.54
N ASP A 174 9.63 11.04 10.27
CA ASP A 174 8.75 12.17 9.98
C ASP A 174 8.86 13.25 11.07
N GLU A 175 9.33 14.44 10.72
CA GLU A 175 9.67 15.52 11.65
C GLU A 175 8.53 15.94 12.61
N LEU A 176 7.28 15.76 12.20
CA LEU A 176 6.13 16.06 13.06
C LEU A 176 5.72 14.82 13.87
N LEU A 177 5.66 13.65 13.24
CA LEU A 177 5.18 12.43 13.89
C LEU A 177 6.23 11.77 14.80
N GLU A 178 7.51 12.06 14.65
CA GLU A 178 8.59 11.56 15.53
C GLU A 178 8.39 11.98 17.00
N LYS A 179 7.58 13.00 17.24
CA LYS A 179 7.34 13.55 18.58
C LYS A 179 6.17 12.87 19.29
N THR A 180 5.44 12.00 18.58
CA THR A 180 4.18 11.41 19.05
C THR A 180 4.17 9.91 18.83
N VAL A 181 4.07 9.17 19.92
CA VAL A 181 3.82 7.73 19.91
C VAL A 181 2.31 7.51 19.97
N PHE A 182 1.73 6.95 18.91
CA PHE A 182 0.32 6.56 18.86
C PHE A 182 0.14 5.23 19.57
N LEU A 183 0.01 5.30 20.90
CA LEU A 183 0.03 4.16 21.80
C LEU A 183 -1.11 3.17 21.55
N LYS A 184 -2.31 3.68 21.22
CA LYS A 184 -3.46 2.87 20.81
C LYS A 184 -3.68 3.06 19.31
N PRO A 185 -3.20 2.14 18.46
CA PRO A 185 -3.34 2.32 17.02
C PRO A 185 -4.80 2.32 16.51
N ASP A 186 -5.69 1.58 17.17
CA ASP A 186 -7.12 1.63 16.86
C ASP A 186 -7.66 3.05 17.01
N TRP A 187 -7.26 3.79 18.05
CA TRP A 187 -7.64 5.19 18.23
C TRP A 187 -7.23 6.07 17.04
N ALA A 188 -5.98 5.92 16.56
CA ALA A 188 -5.49 6.64 15.38
C ALA A 188 -6.30 6.26 14.12
N THR A 189 -6.67 4.99 13.99
CA THR A 189 -7.50 4.51 12.87
C THR A 189 -8.89 5.13 12.90
N HIS A 190 -9.55 5.12 14.06
CA HIS A 190 -10.86 5.74 14.23
C HIS A 190 -10.80 7.24 13.93
N ALA A 191 -9.72 7.93 14.30
CA ALA A 191 -9.52 9.33 13.94
C ALA A 191 -9.54 9.55 12.42
N VAL A 192 -8.81 8.71 11.66
CA VAL A 192 -8.80 8.77 10.19
C VAL A 192 -10.19 8.46 9.61
N TYR A 193 -10.87 7.43 10.13
CA TYR A 193 -12.22 7.07 9.70
C TYR A 193 -13.24 8.19 9.90
N LYS A 194 -13.15 8.94 11.00
CA LYS A 194 -14.00 10.12 11.22
C LYS A 194 -13.94 11.11 10.05
N ILE A 195 -12.79 11.32 9.41
CA ILE A 195 -12.69 12.17 8.21
C ILE A 195 -13.24 11.45 6.98
N LEU A 196 -12.78 10.22 6.72
CA LEU A 196 -13.10 9.48 5.50
C LEU A 196 -14.61 9.20 5.35
N ASP A 197 -15.28 8.98 6.47
CA ASP A 197 -16.70 8.64 6.53
C ASP A 197 -17.59 9.86 6.72
N ASP A 198 -17.02 11.06 6.93
CA ASP A 198 -17.82 12.26 7.11
C ASP A 198 -18.63 12.58 5.84
N PRO A 199 -19.96 12.79 5.95
CA PRO A 199 -20.81 13.18 4.82
C PRO A 199 -20.36 14.46 4.10
N LEU A 200 -19.57 15.32 4.76
CA LEU A 200 -18.93 16.50 4.17
C LEU A 200 -18.15 16.13 2.90
N LEU A 201 -17.38 15.04 2.91
CA LEU A 201 -16.58 14.64 1.75
C LEU A 201 -17.46 14.34 0.54
N ASN A 202 -18.66 13.79 0.73
CA ASN A 202 -19.60 13.61 -0.39
C ASN A 202 -20.15 14.96 -0.89
N ARG A 203 -20.44 15.90 0.02
CA ARG A 203 -21.00 17.22 -0.32
C ARG A 203 -19.97 18.16 -0.98
N GLN A 204 -18.70 18.01 -0.62
CA GLN A 204 -17.59 18.84 -1.10
C GLN A 204 -16.68 18.10 -2.11
N ASN A 205 -17.18 17.02 -2.73
CA ASN A 205 -16.46 16.27 -3.76
C ASN A 205 -15.05 15.86 -3.33
N GLY A 206 -14.92 15.23 -2.16
CA GLY A 206 -13.68 14.73 -1.59
C GLY A 206 -12.78 15.79 -0.94
N ARG A 207 -13.28 17.01 -0.73
CA ARG A 207 -12.52 18.12 -0.13
C ARG A 207 -12.94 18.38 1.32
N PHE A 208 -12.01 18.91 2.10
CA PHE A 208 -12.28 19.43 3.46
C PHE A 208 -11.21 20.45 3.86
N SER A 209 -11.55 21.37 4.77
CA SER A 209 -10.61 22.37 5.30
C SER A 209 -10.01 21.98 6.66
N LYS A 210 -8.95 22.67 7.10
CA LYS A 210 -8.44 22.59 8.49
C LYS A 210 -9.54 22.88 9.52
N ASN A 211 -10.47 23.77 9.20
CA ASN A 211 -11.60 24.11 10.08
C ASN A 211 -12.62 22.97 10.14
N ASP A 212 -12.83 22.24 9.05
CA ASP A 212 -13.70 21.07 9.06
C ASP A 212 -13.07 19.92 9.83
N ALA A 213 -11.77 19.67 9.65
CA ALA A 213 -11.03 18.73 10.49
C ALA A 213 -11.13 19.09 11.98
N LYS A 214 -11.08 20.38 12.33
CA LYS A 214 -11.30 20.86 13.72
C LYS A 214 -12.70 20.54 14.26
N LYS A 215 -13.73 20.63 13.43
CA LYS A 215 -15.12 20.28 13.81
C LYS A 215 -15.32 18.77 13.92
N ILE A 216 -14.71 18.00 13.02
CA ILE A 216 -14.79 16.54 13.02
C ILE A 216 -14.04 15.98 14.23
N TRP A 217 -12.82 16.46 14.47
CA TRP A 217 -12.01 16.14 15.65
C TRP A 217 -12.17 17.21 16.73
N HIS A 218 -13.42 17.41 17.17
CA HIS A 218 -13.75 18.37 18.21
C HIS A 218 -13.54 17.79 19.62
N GLU A 219 -13.60 16.48 19.78
CA GLU A 219 -13.45 15.82 21.07
C GLU A 219 -12.06 16.01 21.65
N ASP A 220 -11.98 16.14 22.97
CA ASP A 220 -10.74 16.48 23.69
C ASP A 220 -9.58 15.53 23.34
N GLU A 221 -9.89 14.25 23.15
CA GLU A 221 -8.91 13.21 22.80
C GLU A 221 -8.18 13.48 21.47
N TYR A 222 -8.82 14.09 20.46
CA TYR A 222 -8.20 14.40 19.17
C TYR A 222 -7.76 15.87 19.06
N SER A 223 -8.36 16.75 19.86
CA SER A 223 -8.31 18.19 19.66
C SER A 223 -6.91 18.80 19.63
N LEU A 224 -5.98 18.24 20.41
CA LEU A 224 -4.60 18.69 20.51
C LEU A 224 -3.66 18.07 19.47
N LEU A 225 -4.12 17.03 18.76
CA LEU A 225 -3.31 16.22 17.84
C LEU A 225 -3.73 16.36 16.38
N ARG A 226 -4.49 17.40 16.04
CA ARG A 226 -5.07 17.57 14.69
C ARG A 226 -3.99 17.65 13.61
N PHE A 227 -2.85 18.27 13.89
CA PHE A 227 -1.76 18.40 12.91
C PHE A 227 -1.06 17.06 12.68
N GLU A 228 -0.82 16.31 13.75
CA GLU A 228 -0.28 14.96 13.75
C GLU A 228 -1.22 14.01 13.01
N LEU A 229 -2.53 14.11 13.22
CA LEU A 229 -3.53 13.30 12.51
C LEU A 229 -3.60 13.64 11.01
N LEU A 230 -3.56 14.92 10.63
CA LEU A 230 -3.47 15.32 9.22
C LEU A 230 -2.19 14.79 8.57
N ARG A 231 -1.06 14.92 9.27
CA ARG A 231 0.23 14.44 8.79
C ARG A 231 0.27 12.92 8.68
N LEU A 232 -0.37 12.22 9.62
CA LEU A 232 -0.57 10.78 9.56
C LEU A 232 -1.33 10.39 8.29
N MET A 233 -2.46 11.05 8.01
CA MET A 233 -3.22 10.80 6.76
C MET A 233 -2.38 11.06 5.50
N GLN A 234 -1.54 12.10 5.49
CA GLN A 234 -0.63 12.39 4.38
C GLN A 234 0.47 11.33 4.21
N LYS A 235 1.08 10.89 5.33
CA LYS A 235 2.13 9.85 5.33
C LYS A 235 1.63 8.54 4.73
N PHE A 236 0.35 8.23 4.94
CA PHE A 236 -0.31 7.06 4.35
C PHE A 236 -1.00 7.33 3.01
N PHE A 237 -0.67 8.45 2.37
CA PHE A 237 -1.14 8.81 1.03
C PHE A 237 -2.67 8.88 0.89
N LEU A 238 -3.38 9.23 1.96
CA LEU A 238 -4.84 9.36 1.94
C LEU A 238 -5.29 10.74 1.51
N THR A 239 -4.48 11.75 1.82
CA THR A 239 -4.80 13.14 1.56
C THR A 239 -3.55 13.97 1.27
N TYR A 240 -3.74 15.12 0.64
CA TYR A 240 -2.71 16.14 0.47
C TYR A 240 -3.31 17.53 0.67
N GLU A 241 -2.46 18.49 1.06
CA GLU A 241 -2.85 19.89 1.22
C GLU A 241 -2.65 20.63 -0.11
N ILE A 242 -3.61 21.47 -0.48
CA ILE A 242 -3.53 22.33 -1.67
C ILE A 242 -2.66 23.54 -1.33
N GLY A 243 -1.43 23.60 -1.86
CA GLY A 243 -0.60 24.81 -1.83
C GLY A 243 -0.42 25.47 -0.45
N ASN A 244 -0.44 24.68 0.64
CA ASN A 244 -0.40 25.14 2.04
C ASN A 244 -1.57 26.05 2.46
N SER A 245 -2.71 25.97 1.77
CA SER A 245 -3.90 26.83 2.01
C SER A 245 -4.72 26.43 3.24
N GLY A 246 -4.49 25.24 3.80
CA GLY A 246 -5.38 24.61 4.76
C GLY A 246 -6.57 23.86 4.14
N GLU A 247 -6.66 23.78 2.80
CA GLU A 247 -7.61 22.94 2.09
C GLU A 247 -6.98 21.61 1.70
N TYR A 248 -7.71 20.52 1.88
CA TYR A 248 -7.25 19.16 1.64
C TYR A 248 -8.14 18.44 0.63
N ILE A 249 -7.55 17.48 -0.08
CA ILE A 249 -8.25 16.56 -0.97
C ILE A 249 -8.01 15.13 -0.51
N VAL A 250 -9.06 14.31 -0.45
CA VAL A 250 -9.01 12.85 -0.30
C VAL A 250 -9.30 12.23 -1.67
N PRO A 251 -8.30 11.74 -2.43
CA PRO A 251 -8.52 11.35 -3.81
C PRO A 251 -9.51 10.20 -3.99
N GLU A 252 -9.57 9.24 -3.07
CA GLU A 252 -10.55 8.13 -3.06
C GLU A 252 -12.01 8.62 -2.92
N ARG A 253 -12.23 9.83 -2.41
CA ARG A 253 -13.57 10.41 -2.20
C ARG A 253 -13.92 11.43 -3.28
N LEU A 254 -13.07 11.62 -4.28
CA LEU A 254 -13.37 12.44 -5.45
C LEU A 254 -14.45 11.78 -6.34
N PRO A 255 -15.12 12.57 -7.20
CA PRO A 255 -16.01 12.03 -8.22
C PRO A 255 -15.31 10.99 -9.12
N ALA A 256 -16.06 9.99 -9.58
CA ALA A 256 -15.57 9.03 -10.58
C ALA A 256 -15.45 9.65 -11.99
N ALA A 257 -16.36 10.57 -12.29
CA ALA A 257 -16.48 11.17 -13.61
C ALA A 257 -15.22 11.96 -13.94
N LYS A 258 -14.69 11.72 -15.14
CA LYS A 258 -13.61 12.51 -15.70
C LYS A 258 -14.11 13.94 -15.94
N PRO A 259 -13.41 14.98 -15.45
CA PRO A 259 -13.79 16.36 -15.69
C PRO A 259 -13.53 16.75 -17.16
N ASP A 260 -14.23 17.77 -17.64
CA ASP A 260 -13.99 18.33 -18.96
C ASP A 260 -12.77 19.27 -18.95
N TYR A 261 -11.89 19.10 -19.93
CA TYR A 261 -10.75 19.98 -20.18
C TYR A 261 -10.26 19.86 -21.62
N SER A 262 -9.59 20.91 -22.09
CA SER A 262 -8.95 20.92 -23.41
C SER A 262 -7.62 20.18 -23.35
N TRP A 263 -7.36 19.32 -24.35
CA TRP A 263 -6.10 18.61 -24.50
C TRP A 263 -5.54 18.75 -25.92
N ASN A 264 -4.23 18.91 -26.04
CA ASN A 264 -3.58 18.90 -27.34
C ASN A 264 -3.31 17.44 -27.75
N GLU A 265 -4.01 16.96 -28.77
CA GLU A 265 -3.86 15.58 -29.28
C GLU A 265 -2.61 15.41 -30.20
N THR A 266 -1.95 16.49 -30.61
CA THR A 266 -0.77 16.39 -31.48
C THR A 266 0.52 16.08 -30.73
N GLY A 267 1.27 15.09 -31.24
CA GLY A 267 2.59 14.76 -30.72
C GLY A 267 2.60 14.24 -29.28
N ASN A 268 1.56 13.52 -28.86
CA ASN A 268 1.54 12.91 -27.54
C ASN A 268 2.51 11.72 -27.45
N LEU A 269 3.15 11.58 -26.30
CA LEU A 269 3.74 10.31 -25.89
C LEU A 269 2.72 9.50 -25.13
N PHE A 270 2.73 8.20 -25.36
CA PHE A 270 1.83 7.26 -24.72
C PHE A 270 2.64 6.18 -24.03
N PHE A 271 2.21 5.83 -22.83
CA PHE A 271 2.78 4.77 -22.04
C PHE A 271 1.67 4.15 -21.20
N ARG A 272 1.72 2.85 -20.91
CA ARG A 272 0.75 2.27 -19.98
C ARG A 272 1.38 1.19 -19.12
N TYR A 273 0.88 1.10 -17.90
CA TYR A 273 1.09 -0.04 -17.01
C TYR A 273 -0.11 -0.98 -17.17
N GLU A 274 0.16 -2.27 -17.33
CA GLU A 274 -0.86 -3.32 -17.38
C GLU A 274 -0.60 -4.33 -16.25
N TYR A 275 -1.60 -4.51 -15.39
CA TYR A 275 -1.51 -5.41 -14.24
C TYR A 275 -2.14 -6.75 -14.61
N ASP A 276 -1.35 -7.82 -14.50
CA ASP A 276 -1.65 -9.14 -15.06
C ASP A 276 -2.96 -9.75 -14.51
N TYR A 277 -2.91 -10.24 -13.27
CA TYR A 277 -4.04 -10.93 -12.63
C TYR A 277 -4.82 -10.04 -11.67
N PHE A 278 -4.16 -9.07 -11.02
CA PHE A 278 -4.75 -8.28 -9.95
C PHE A 278 -4.13 -6.88 -9.91
N MET A 279 -5.00 -5.87 -9.82
CA MET A 279 -4.64 -4.48 -9.63
C MET A 279 -5.14 -4.03 -8.24
N PRO A 280 -4.25 -3.73 -7.29
CA PRO A 280 -4.63 -3.17 -6.00
C PRO A 280 -5.38 -1.85 -6.16
N ARG A 281 -6.45 -1.67 -5.38
CA ARG A 281 -7.12 -0.37 -5.26
C ARG A 281 -6.26 0.64 -4.51
N GLY A 282 -6.39 1.91 -4.87
CA GLY A 282 -5.68 3.01 -4.23
C GLY A 282 -4.32 3.36 -4.86
N ILE A 283 -3.85 2.66 -5.90
CA ILE A 283 -2.61 3.04 -6.62
C ILE A 283 -2.73 4.45 -7.19
N MET A 284 -3.84 4.76 -7.88
CA MET A 284 -4.09 6.10 -8.40
C MET A 284 -4.12 7.15 -7.28
N SER A 285 -4.79 6.85 -6.17
CA SER A 285 -4.88 7.75 -5.02
C SER A 285 -3.48 8.08 -4.46
N GLN A 286 -2.63 7.06 -4.29
CA GLN A 286 -1.24 7.23 -3.85
C GLN A 286 -0.41 8.04 -4.83
N PHE A 287 -0.57 7.78 -6.13
CA PHE A 287 0.11 8.52 -7.18
C PHE A 287 -0.27 10.00 -7.15
N ILE A 288 -1.56 10.31 -7.03
CA ILE A 288 -2.07 11.68 -6.89
C ILE A 288 -1.46 12.36 -5.68
N VAL A 289 -1.47 11.72 -4.50
CA VAL A 289 -0.88 12.32 -3.29
C VAL A 289 0.61 12.57 -3.45
N GLN A 290 1.37 11.66 -4.06
CA GLN A 290 2.83 11.84 -4.21
C GLN A 290 3.20 12.84 -5.32
N MET A 291 2.33 13.02 -6.31
CA MET A 291 2.54 13.95 -7.43
C MET A 291 1.82 15.29 -7.28
N HIS A 292 1.17 15.56 -6.13
CA HIS A 292 0.29 16.71 -5.97
C HIS A 292 0.93 18.08 -6.24
N ARG A 293 2.26 18.21 -6.06
CA ARG A 293 3.01 19.43 -6.40
C ARG A 293 2.99 19.80 -7.89
N TYR A 294 2.69 18.85 -8.77
CA TYR A 294 2.54 19.08 -10.21
C TYR A 294 1.07 19.31 -10.63
N ILE A 295 0.14 19.35 -9.68
CA ILE A 295 -1.26 19.66 -9.96
C ILE A 295 -1.44 21.18 -9.90
N CYS A 296 -1.49 21.84 -11.06
CA CYS A 296 -1.72 23.29 -11.12
C CYS A 296 -3.20 23.65 -10.95
N ASN A 297 -4.11 22.82 -11.44
CA ASN A 297 -5.55 22.99 -11.28
C ASN A 297 -6.15 21.77 -10.56
N HIS A 298 -6.46 21.94 -9.27
CA HIS A 298 -7.00 20.86 -8.45
C HIS A 298 -8.42 20.43 -8.83
N ASN A 299 -9.11 21.10 -9.75
CA ASN A 299 -10.37 20.62 -10.33
C ASN A 299 -10.17 19.55 -11.40
N LEU A 300 -8.94 19.36 -11.90
CA LEU A 300 -8.56 18.34 -12.88
C LEU A 300 -8.02 17.07 -12.21
N VAL A 301 -8.53 16.79 -11.01
CA VAL A 301 -8.24 15.58 -10.24
C VAL A 301 -9.57 14.90 -9.99
N TRP A 302 -9.65 13.62 -10.34
CA TRP A 302 -10.81 12.79 -10.08
C TRP A 302 -10.36 11.43 -9.57
N ARG A 303 -11.28 10.61 -9.09
CA ARG A 303 -10.92 9.36 -8.41
C ARG A 303 -10.10 8.40 -9.28
N ARG A 304 -10.28 8.45 -10.60
CA ARG A 304 -9.62 7.57 -11.57
C ARG A 304 -8.51 8.26 -12.35
N GLY A 305 -8.10 9.47 -12.01
CA GLY A 305 -7.05 10.12 -12.79
C GLY A 305 -6.76 11.56 -12.41
N VAL A 306 -5.73 12.09 -13.06
CA VAL A 306 -5.21 13.42 -12.76
C VAL A 306 -4.55 14.04 -13.97
N ILE A 307 -4.65 15.37 -14.06
CA ILE A 307 -3.84 16.21 -14.95
C ILE A 307 -2.72 16.86 -14.15
N LEU A 308 -1.50 16.63 -14.60
CA LEU A 308 -0.28 17.21 -14.06
C LEU A 308 0.35 18.17 -15.07
N GLU A 309 1.06 19.16 -14.58
CA GLU A 309 1.79 20.12 -15.40
C GLU A 309 3.19 20.37 -14.84
N ARG A 310 4.17 20.42 -15.75
CA ARG A 310 5.55 20.83 -15.45
C ARG A 310 6.15 21.54 -16.66
N GLU A 311 6.65 22.76 -16.49
CA GLU A 311 7.41 23.49 -17.53
C GLU A 311 6.70 23.52 -18.91
N ASN A 312 5.41 23.92 -18.94
CA ASN A 312 4.56 23.91 -20.15
C ASN A 312 4.37 22.52 -20.80
N THR A 313 4.52 21.46 -20.02
CA THR A 313 4.25 20.08 -20.43
C THR A 313 3.13 19.54 -19.57
N GLY A 314 2.03 19.11 -20.21
CA GLY A 314 0.89 18.49 -19.55
C GLY A 314 1.00 16.97 -19.59
N ALA A 315 0.63 16.31 -18.51
CA ALA A 315 0.49 14.86 -18.43
C ALA A 315 -0.89 14.47 -17.92
N GLU A 316 -1.54 13.52 -18.59
CA GLU A 316 -2.77 12.88 -18.16
C GLU A 316 -2.46 11.45 -17.76
N ILE A 317 -2.91 11.08 -16.56
CA ILE A 317 -2.76 9.74 -16.01
C ILE A 317 -4.15 9.24 -15.63
N VAL A 318 -4.57 8.12 -16.19
CA VAL A 318 -5.92 7.57 -16.01
C VAL A 318 -5.87 6.08 -15.67
N GLU A 319 -6.57 5.70 -14.62
CA GLU A 319 -6.80 4.33 -14.18
C GLU A 319 -8.07 3.78 -14.80
N SER A 320 -7.94 2.61 -15.43
CA SER A 320 -9.03 1.78 -15.93
C SER A 320 -9.00 0.47 -15.17
N TYR A 321 -9.75 0.39 -14.08
CA TYR A 321 -9.73 -0.76 -13.18
C TYR A 321 -10.22 -2.05 -13.87
N ASP A 322 -11.25 -1.95 -14.72
CA ASP A 322 -11.84 -3.11 -15.42
C ASP A 322 -10.83 -3.79 -16.36
N SER A 323 -10.00 -2.99 -17.04
CA SER A 323 -8.92 -3.48 -17.89
C SER A 323 -7.58 -3.63 -17.15
N ARG A 324 -7.52 -3.27 -15.86
CA ARG A 324 -6.31 -3.27 -15.03
C ARG A 324 -5.16 -2.50 -15.69
N VAL A 325 -5.46 -1.31 -16.20
CA VAL A 325 -4.51 -0.46 -16.91
C VAL A 325 -4.41 0.91 -16.25
N ILE A 326 -3.19 1.42 -16.11
CA ILE A 326 -2.95 2.85 -15.91
C ILE A 326 -2.31 3.40 -17.18
N GLY A 327 -3.06 4.22 -17.90
CA GLY A 327 -2.60 4.92 -19.10
C GLY A 327 -1.99 6.27 -18.75
N ILE A 328 -0.89 6.61 -19.40
CA ILE A 328 -0.21 7.89 -19.30
C ILE A 328 -0.11 8.47 -20.72
N ARG A 329 -0.57 9.71 -20.89
CA ARG A 329 -0.32 10.50 -22.10
C ARG A 329 0.28 11.85 -21.76
N ILE A 330 1.29 12.28 -22.52
CA ILE A 330 2.03 13.52 -22.24
C ILE A 330 2.18 14.34 -23.51
N SER A 331 1.86 15.64 -23.41
CA SER A 331 2.01 16.64 -24.46
C SER A 331 2.86 17.79 -23.96
N GLY A 332 3.79 18.27 -24.80
CA GLY A 332 4.67 19.40 -24.50
C GLY A 332 6.11 19.16 -24.96
N LYS A 333 6.96 20.18 -24.76
CA LYS A 333 8.36 20.14 -25.23
C LYS A 333 9.22 19.19 -24.39
N SER A 334 9.01 19.15 -23.08
CA SER A 334 9.79 18.34 -22.12
C SER A 334 9.10 17.01 -21.80
N ARG A 335 8.32 16.47 -22.74
CA ARG A 335 7.45 15.29 -22.54
C ARG A 335 8.19 14.02 -22.12
N ARG A 336 9.43 13.81 -22.58
CA ARG A 336 10.26 12.64 -22.19
C ARG A 336 10.81 12.74 -20.77
N ASP A 337 11.27 13.93 -20.38
CA ASP A 337 11.73 14.17 -19.02
C ASP A 337 10.57 14.02 -18.03
N PHE A 338 9.40 14.55 -18.37
CA PHE A 338 8.24 14.41 -17.50
C PHE A 338 7.71 12.97 -17.46
N MET A 339 7.75 12.23 -18.58
CA MET A 339 7.46 10.79 -18.62
C MET A 339 8.35 10.05 -17.62
N THR A 340 9.65 10.32 -17.63
CA THR A 340 10.62 9.69 -16.74
C THR A 340 10.25 9.91 -15.27
N VAL A 341 9.97 11.15 -14.86
CA VAL A 341 9.55 11.45 -13.48
C VAL A 341 8.26 10.73 -13.09
N ILE A 342 7.26 10.72 -13.97
CA ILE A 342 5.98 10.03 -13.73
C ILE A 342 6.20 8.52 -13.59
N THR A 343 7.00 7.93 -14.48
CA THR A 343 7.26 6.48 -14.47
C THR A 343 8.11 6.07 -13.28
N GLU A 344 9.13 6.84 -12.90
CA GLU A 344 9.93 6.58 -11.69
C GLU A 344 9.03 6.58 -10.46
N GLN A 345 8.12 7.55 -10.36
CA GLN A 345 7.21 7.64 -9.23
C GLN A 345 6.20 6.49 -9.20
N MET A 346 5.67 6.09 -10.36
CA MET A 346 4.76 4.95 -10.46
C MET A 346 5.48 3.62 -10.19
N ASP A 347 6.70 3.45 -10.69
CA ASP A 347 7.55 2.29 -10.41
C ASP A 347 7.82 2.16 -8.89
N LYS A 348 8.12 3.28 -8.20
CA LYS A 348 8.28 3.31 -6.73
C LYS A 348 7.02 2.91 -5.97
N ILE A 349 5.84 3.29 -6.46
CA ILE A 349 4.56 2.87 -5.87
C ILE A 349 4.36 1.38 -6.10
N ASN A 350 4.55 0.90 -7.33
CA ASN A 350 4.35 -0.48 -7.68
C ASN A 350 5.30 -1.42 -6.92
N ALA A 351 6.55 -0.99 -6.68
CA ALA A 351 7.55 -1.76 -5.92
C ALA A 351 7.15 -2.02 -4.45
N GLN A 352 6.19 -1.26 -3.90
CA GLN A 352 5.69 -1.47 -2.53
C GLN A 352 4.76 -2.69 -2.41
N TYR A 353 4.32 -3.27 -3.53
CA TYR A 353 3.44 -4.42 -3.57
C TYR A 353 4.23 -5.68 -3.93
N GLU A 354 4.50 -6.54 -2.93
CA GLU A 354 5.26 -7.76 -3.17
C GLU A 354 4.50 -8.70 -4.11
N LYS A 355 5.23 -9.44 -4.96
CA LYS A 355 4.66 -10.44 -5.89
C LYS A 355 3.67 -9.84 -6.91
N MET A 356 3.52 -8.52 -7.00
CA MET A 356 2.72 -7.86 -8.03
C MET A 356 3.42 -7.93 -9.39
N LYS A 357 2.71 -8.40 -10.40
CA LYS A 357 3.18 -8.43 -11.79
C LYS A 357 2.57 -7.28 -12.55
N VAL A 358 3.42 -6.34 -12.94
CA VAL A 358 3.05 -5.18 -13.73
C VAL A 358 3.95 -5.11 -14.96
N GLU A 359 3.33 -4.99 -16.13
CA GLU A 359 4.00 -4.89 -17.41
C GLU A 359 3.99 -3.44 -17.89
N LYS A 360 5.15 -2.96 -18.34
CA LYS A 360 5.32 -1.63 -18.94
C LYS A 360 5.17 -1.75 -20.45
N LEU A 361 4.25 -1.00 -21.04
CA LEU A 361 3.90 -1.12 -22.45
C LEU A 361 4.10 0.18 -23.22
N ILE A 362 4.76 0.06 -24.38
CA ILE A 362 4.98 1.14 -25.34
C ILE A 362 4.20 0.84 -26.62
N PRO A 363 3.39 1.78 -27.14
CA PRO A 363 2.70 1.57 -28.41
C PRO A 363 3.67 1.62 -29.59
N CYS A 364 3.35 0.87 -30.63
CA CYS A 364 4.09 0.90 -31.88
C CYS A 364 3.95 2.27 -32.58
N ASN A 365 5.04 2.75 -33.16
CA ASN A 365 5.12 4.00 -33.90
C ASN A 365 5.05 3.81 -35.44
N CYS A 366 4.62 2.64 -35.94
CA CYS A 366 4.40 2.44 -37.37
C CYS A 366 3.26 3.32 -37.90
N GLY A 367 3.17 3.48 -39.22
CA GLY A 367 2.18 4.35 -39.86
C GLY A 367 0.74 4.00 -39.47
N GLU A 368 0.40 2.70 -39.42
CA GLU A 368 -0.92 2.21 -39.03
C GLU A 368 -1.21 2.44 -37.53
N CYS A 369 -0.24 2.16 -36.66
CA CYS A 369 -0.44 2.30 -35.21
C CYS A 369 -0.51 3.76 -34.76
N ARG A 370 0.19 4.69 -35.43
CA ARG A 370 0.14 6.13 -35.12
C ARG A 370 -1.24 6.75 -35.28
N ILE A 371 -2.07 6.22 -36.19
CA ILE A 371 -3.44 6.71 -36.44
C ILE A 371 -4.53 5.78 -35.87
N SER A 372 -4.14 4.58 -35.42
CA SER A 372 -5.07 3.60 -34.87
C SER A 372 -5.53 3.98 -33.47
N ARG A 373 -6.81 3.73 -33.18
CA ARG A 373 -7.34 3.79 -31.80
C ARG A 373 -6.86 2.63 -30.94
N ASN A 374 -6.42 1.53 -31.57
CA ASN A 374 -5.93 0.32 -30.93
C ASN A 374 -4.55 -0.04 -31.51
N PRO A 375 -3.49 0.73 -31.18
CA PRO A 375 -2.14 0.41 -31.63
C PRO A 375 -1.67 -0.92 -31.04
N HIS A 376 -0.74 -1.58 -31.73
CA HIS A 376 -0.01 -2.69 -31.15
C HIS A 376 0.89 -2.18 -30.01
N PHE A 377 0.97 -2.92 -28.90
CA PHE A 377 1.81 -2.57 -27.76
C PHE A 377 2.91 -3.61 -27.57
N TYR A 378 4.11 -3.14 -27.27
CA TYR A 378 5.24 -3.99 -26.91
C TYR A 378 5.54 -3.89 -25.42
N ARG A 379 5.93 -5.01 -24.82
CA ARG A 379 6.54 -5.02 -23.48
C ARG A 379 7.88 -4.31 -23.51
N PHE A 380 8.06 -3.37 -22.59
CA PHE A 380 9.26 -2.56 -22.50
C PHE A 380 10.51 -3.42 -22.28
N ASP A 381 10.43 -4.47 -21.46
CA ASP A 381 11.53 -5.40 -21.24
C ASP A 381 11.89 -6.19 -22.51
N THR A 382 10.89 -6.51 -23.33
CA THR A 382 11.14 -7.11 -24.66
C THR A 382 11.86 -6.11 -25.56
N LEU A 383 11.39 -4.85 -25.62
CA LEU A 383 12.07 -3.81 -26.40
C LEU A 383 13.52 -3.62 -25.94
N ARG A 384 13.80 -3.60 -24.63
CA ARG A 384 15.18 -3.53 -24.12
C ARG A 384 16.06 -4.66 -24.68
N ARG A 385 15.62 -5.92 -24.56
CA ARG A 385 16.38 -7.08 -25.06
C ARG A 385 16.65 -7.04 -26.57
N PHE A 386 15.72 -6.50 -27.36
CA PHE A 386 15.93 -6.32 -28.79
C PHE A 386 16.90 -5.15 -29.07
N SER A 387 16.81 -4.06 -28.33
CA SER A 387 17.72 -2.90 -28.42
C SER A 387 19.17 -3.31 -28.14
N ASP A 388 19.39 -4.10 -27.09
CA ASP A 388 20.71 -4.61 -26.69
C ASP A 388 21.36 -5.48 -27.79
N LYS A 389 20.51 -6.21 -28.53
CA LYS A 389 20.94 -7.04 -29.67
C LYS A 389 20.99 -6.28 -30.99
N GLY A 390 20.61 -5.00 -31.01
CA GLY A 390 20.50 -4.19 -32.22
C GLY A 390 19.48 -4.73 -33.23
N GLN A 391 18.49 -5.49 -32.79
CA GLN A 391 17.50 -6.12 -33.67
C GLN A 391 16.22 -5.27 -33.77
N PRO A 392 15.61 -5.14 -34.97
CA PRO A 392 14.28 -4.58 -35.12
C PRO A 392 13.22 -5.56 -34.61
N ILE A 393 12.01 -5.06 -34.36
CA ILE A 393 10.86 -5.86 -33.91
C ILE A 393 9.69 -5.69 -34.89
N GLN A 394 8.88 -6.73 -35.09
CA GLN A 394 7.75 -6.68 -36.02
C GLN A 394 6.47 -6.18 -35.32
N CYS A 395 5.79 -5.22 -35.95
CA CYS A 395 4.44 -4.83 -35.57
C CYS A 395 3.44 -5.93 -35.88
N GLN A 396 2.59 -6.31 -34.92
CA GLN A 396 1.58 -7.36 -35.15
C GLN A 396 0.29 -6.85 -35.80
N ASN A 397 0.18 -5.54 -36.03
CA ASN A 397 -0.92 -4.96 -36.81
C ASN A 397 -0.49 -4.77 -38.28
N SER A 398 0.57 -4.01 -38.53
CA SER A 398 1.04 -3.70 -39.89
C SER A 398 2.01 -4.72 -40.48
N PHE A 399 2.53 -5.65 -39.67
CA PHE A 399 3.59 -6.61 -40.05
C PHE A 399 4.92 -5.98 -40.48
N GLU A 400 5.09 -4.67 -40.31
CA GLU A 400 6.32 -3.94 -40.60
C GLU A 400 7.37 -4.14 -39.50
N MET A 401 8.64 -4.22 -39.91
CA MET A 401 9.76 -4.16 -38.97
C MET A 401 9.98 -2.72 -38.53
N VAL A 402 9.86 -2.46 -37.23
CA VAL A 402 10.09 -1.15 -36.63
C VAL A 402 11.42 -1.12 -35.87
N ASN A 403 12.05 0.05 -35.90
CA ASN A 403 13.28 0.29 -35.16
C ASN A 403 12.96 0.36 -33.65
N VAL A 404 13.64 -0.48 -32.87
CA VAL A 404 13.37 -0.58 -31.43
C VAL A 404 13.86 0.63 -30.64
N ARG A 405 14.99 1.23 -31.04
CA ARG A 405 15.48 2.47 -30.41
C ARG A 405 14.50 3.60 -30.62
N SER A 406 13.95 3.76 -31.82
CA SER A 406 12.96 4.82 -32.06
C SER A 406 11.70 4.67 -31.19
N LEU A 407 11.26 3.45 -30.89
CA LEU A 407 10.16 3.21 -29.95
C LEU A 407 10.51 3.66 -28.52
N ILE A 408 11.68 3.26 -28.03
CA ILE A 408 12.13 3.59 -26.66
C ILE A 408 12.41 5.08 -26.54
N ASP A 409 13.19 5.64 -27.48
CA ASP A 409 13.64 7.02 -27.48
C ASP A 409 12.49 7.99 -27.75
N GLU A 410 11.41 7.57 -28.43
CA GLU A 410 10.20 8.39 -28.49
C GLU A 410 9.66 8.66 -27.07
N VAL A 411 9.73 7.67 -26.17
CA VAL A 411 9.13 7.71 -24.82
C VAL A 411 10.10 8.21 -23.74
N PHE A 412 11.36 7.76 -23.75
CA PHE A 412 12.36 7.99 -22.70
C PHE A 412 13.63 8.68 -23.22
N ASN A 413 14.46 9.22 -22.33
CA ASN A 413 15.78 9.76 -22.65
C ASN A 413 16.90 8.73 -22.39
N GLU A 414 17.88 8.62 -23.31
CA GLU A 414 18.98 7.64 -23.26
C GLU A 414 19.85 7.74 -21.98
N SER A 415 20.01 8.93 -21.40
CA SER A 415 20.95 9.21 -20.30
C SER A 415 20.53 8.72 -18.91
N MET A 416 19.32 8.16 -18.76
CA MET A 416 18.78 7.69 -17.47
C MET A 416 18.61 6.16 -17.40
N GLN A 417 18.91 5.43 -18.47
CA GLN A 417 18.76 3.97 -18.52
C GLN A 417 19.70 3.23 -17.53
N GLY A 418 20.86 3.81 -17.21
CA GLY A 418 21.86 3.22 -16.31
C GLY A 418 21.55 3.28 -14.81
N ARG A 419 20.55 4.06 -14.36
CA ARG A 419 20.22 4.15 -12.91
C ARG A 419 19.41 2.98 -12.38
N TYR A 420 18.82 2.16 -13.25
CA TYR A 420 18.10 0.95 -12.84
C TYR A 420 19.04 -0.22 -12.46
N GLU A 421 20.35 -0.10 -12.68
CA GLU A 421 21.33 -1.18 -12.42
C GLU A 421 21.91 -1.16 -10.99
N GLU A 422 21.90 -0.02 -10.28
CA GLU A 422 22.68 0.14 -9.04
C GLU A 422 21.95 -0.21 -7.73
N GLU A 423 20.63 -0.37 -7.70
CA GLU A 423 19.89 -0.60 -6.43
C GLU A 423 19.94 -2.06 -5.89
N ASN A 424 20.61 -3.00 -6.56
CA ASN A 424 20.61 -4.43 -6.18
C ASN A 424 21.90 -4.98 -5.55
N ILE A 425 22.87 -4.14 -5.17
CA ILE A 425 24.15 -4.60 -4.58
C ILE A 425 24.36 -3.98 -3.18
N CYS A 426 23.65 -4.47 -2.17
CA CYS A 426 24.10 -4.31 -0.79
C CYS A 426 23.65 -5.48 0.08
N GLN A 427 24.53 -6.46 0.30
CA GLN A 427 24.31 -7.55 1.26
C GLN A 427 24.91 -7.17 2.63
N PRO A 428 24.15 -7.25 3.75
CA PRO A 428 24.72 -7.01 5.07
C PRO A 428 25.48 -8.23 5.61
N GLN A 429 26.74 -8.01 6.00
CA GLN A 429 27.60 -8.97 6.68
C GLN A 429 27.06 -9.32 8.08
N LYS A 430 26.92 -10.62 8.37
CA LYS A 430 26.51 -11.14 9.69
C LYS A 430 27.66 -11.05 10.69
N ALA A 431 27.51 -10.26 11.74
CA ALA A 431 28.40 -10.28 12.90
C ALA A 431 28.13 -11.51 13.78
N LYS A 432 29.20 -12.27 14.08
CA LYS A 432 29.20 -13.39 15.03
C LYS A 432 28.98 -12.85 16.45
N ARG A 433 28.06 -13.44 17.22
CA ARG A 433 27.97 -13.27 18.67
C ARG A 433 27.80 -14.62 19.36
N ASP A 434 28.64 -14.82 20.37
CA ASP A 434 28.75 -16.02 21.17
C ASP A 434 27.42 -16.35 21.88
N THR A 435 26.94 -17.57 21.67
CA THR A 435 25.66 -18.06 22.17
C THR A 435 25.89 -18.92 23.41
N VAL A 436 25.37 -18.48 24.55
CA VAL A 436 25.28 -19.33 25.75
C VAL A 436 23.90 -19.98 25.75
N PHE A 437 23.87 -21.32 25.75
CA PHE A 437 22.66 -22.12 25.73
C PHE A 437 22.15 -22.33 27.15
N ILE A 438 20.87 -22.02 27.41
CA ILE A 438 20.18 -22.46 28.62
C ILE A 438 18.87 -23.14 28.23
N LYS A 439 18.79 -24.44 28.59
CA LYS A 439 17.62 -25.33 28.49
C LYS A 439 16.53 -24.87 29.45
N VAL A 440 15.27 -24.87 29.01
CA VAL A 440 14.11 -24.72 29.91
C VAL A 440 13.41 -26.07 30.09
N ILE A 441 13.32 -26.50 31.35
CA ILE A 441 12.60 -27.68 31.82
C ILE A 441 11.12 -27.32 32.01
N PRO A 442 10.15 -28.18 31.63
CA PRO A 442 8.73 -27.88 31.77
C PRO A 442 8.28 -28.00 33.23
N ARG A 443 7.58 -26.98 33.75
CA ARG A 443 6.83 -27.08 35.02
C ARG A 443 5.60 -27.98 34.80
N LYS A 444 5.50 -29.06 35.58
CA LYS A 444 4.29 -29.87 35.73
C LYS A 444 3.31 -29.19 36.69
N LYS A 445 2.02 -29.40 36.39
CA LYS A 445 0.76 -29.11 37.10
C LYS A 445 0.86 -28.42 38.47
#